data_AF-A0A1I7LQ24-F1
#
_entry.id   AF-A0A1I7LQ24-F1
#
_cell.length_a   1.000
_cell.length_b   1.000
_cell.length_c   1.000
_cell.angle_alpha   90.00
_cell.angle_beta   90.00
_cell.angle_gamma   90.00
#
_symmetry.space_group_name_H-M   'P 1'
#
loop_
_entity.id
_entity.type
_entity.pdbx_description
1 polymer ?
#
loop_
_entity_poly.entity_id
_entity_poly.type
_entity_poly.pdbx_seq_one_letter_code
_entity_poly.pdbx_strand_id
1 'polypeptide(L)'
;MANPLRIEGPDPPAMTCADVERWLVAAFMAFTSSGIFSVRPNRLQPNDPQEMRATFDWIVFSAEVLGVGSPERIALLTWARAKARRRIRRHRRLRLLREVPGGTVTDFCAEVGVQRRTFDRRRKRACLRLADAWNAKVTGKPE
;
A
#
# COMPACT_ATOMS: atom_id res chain seq x y z
N MET A 1 0.54 -22.12 -4.66
CA MET A 1 -0.86 -21.77 -5.02
C MET A 1 -0.92 -20.28 -5.31
N ALA A 2 -1.53 -19.85 -6.41
CA ALA A 2 -1.65 -18.42 -6.73
C ALA A 2 -2.44 -17.70 -5.61
N ASN A 3 -1.92 -16.58 -5.11
CA ASN A 3 -2.60 -15.77 -4.09
C ASN A 3 -3.85 -15.15 -4.73
N PRO A 4 -5.08 -15.54 -4.32
CA PRO A 4 -6.32 -15.09 -4.95
C PRO A 4 -6.62 -13.59 -4.75
N LEU A 5 -5.75 -12.90 -4.02
CA LEU A 5 -5.83 -11.46 -3.74
C LEU A 5 -4.84 -10.63 -4.57
N ARG A 6 -4.01 -11.31 -5.37
CA ARG A 6 -3.06 -10.68 -6.27
C ARG A 6 -3.81 -10.03 -7.42
N ILE A 7 -3.45 -8.80 -7.76
CA ILE A 7 -3.87 -8.20 -9.04
C ILE A 7 -2.92 -8.77 -10.09
N GLU A 8 -3.44 -9.69 -10.90
CA GLU A 8 -2.74 -10.25 -12.06
C GLU A 8 -3.12 -9.44 -13.31
N GLY A 9 -2.15 -9.17 -14.17
CA GLY A 9 -2.35 -8.42 -15.41
C GLY A 9 -1.25 -7.37 -15.68
N PRO A 10 -1.24 -6.79 -16.89
CA PRO A 10 -0.33 -5.70 -17.21
C PRO A 10 -0.59 -4.49 -16.31
N ASP A 11 0.45 -3.70 -16.03
CA ASP A 11 0.28 -2.44 -15.32
C ASP A 11 -0.72 -1.54 -16.10
N PRO A 12 -1.64 -0.85 -15.42
CA PRO A 12 -2.67 -0.12 -16.12
C PRO A 12 -2.08 1.11 -16.85
N PRO A 13 -2.62 1.41 -18.05
CA PRO A 13 -2.10 2.49 -18.90
C PRO A 13 -2.31 3.88 -18.30
N ALA A 14 -3.30 4.02 -17.40
CA ALA A 14 -3.51 5.20 -16.58
C ALA A 14 -4.01 4.77 -15.20
N MET A 15 -3.64 5.56 -14.19
CA MET A 15 -4.01 5.34 -12.79
C MET A 15 -4.92 6.47 -12.31
N THR A 16 -6.00 6.09 -11.63
CA THR A 16 -6.77 6.99 -10.78
C THR A 16 -6.39 6.83 -9.31
N CYS A 17 -6.86 7.74 -8.45
CA CYS A 17 -6.78 7.59 -7.00
C CYS A 17 -7.32 6.23 -6.52
N ALA A 18 -8.42 5.74 -7.12
CA ALA A 18 -9.03 4.47 -6.74
C ALA A 18 -8.16 3.27 -7.14
N ASP A 19 -7.44 3.38 -8.26
CA ASP A 19 -6.54 2.33 -8.72
C ASP A 19 -5.31 2.24 -7.81
N VAL A 20 -4.68 3.37 -7.49
CA VAL A 20 -3.56 3.43 -6.53
C VAL A 20 -3.94 2.80 -5.19
N GLU A 21 -5.12 3.17 -4.68
CA GLU A 21 -5.69 2.58 -3.46
C GLU A 21 -5.85 1.06 -3.55
N ARG A 22 -6.38 0.57 -4.67
CA ARG A 22 -6.58 -0.86 -4.93
C ARG A 22 -5.26 -1.62 -4.97
N TRP A 23 -4.26 -1.08 -5.68
CA TRP A 23 -2.93 -1.66 -5.83
C TRP A 23 -2.15 -1.69 -4.52
N LEU A 24 -2.16 -0.62 -3.73
CA LEU A 24 -1.52 -0.59 -2.41
C LEU A 24 -2.14 -1.60 -1.44
N VAL A 25 -3.47 -1.69 -1.42
CA VAL A 25 -4.15 -2.69 -0.58
C VAL A 25 -3.78 -4.11 -1.02
N ALA A 26 -3.70 -4.37 -2.33
CA ALA A 26 -3.26 -5.66 -2.85
C ALA A 26 -1.81 -5.98 -2.47
N ALA A 27 -0.90 -4.99 -2.52
CA ALA A 27 0.49 -5.16 -2.10
C ALA A 27 0.58 -5.57 -0.61
N PHE A 28 -0.14 -4.91 0.30
CA PHE A 28 -0.18 -5.31 1.72
C PHE A 28 -0.89 -6.64 1.97
N MET A 29 -1.79 -7.05 1.07
CA MET A 29 -2.43 -8.37 1.14
C MET A 29 -1.51 -9.48 0.64
N ALA A 30 -0.59 -9.17 -0.26
CA ALA A 30 0.48 -10.08 -0.69
C ALA A 30 1.61 -10.18 0.34
N PHE A 31 1.93 -9.08 1.04
CA PHE A 31 2.99 -9.04 2.05
C PHE A 31 2.44 -8.79 3.45
N THR A 32 1.86 -9.83 4.06
CA THR A 32 1.16 -9.71 5.35
C THR A 32 2.07 -9.39 6.55
N SER A 33 3.40 -9.56 6.40
CA SER A 33 4.41 -9.33 7.44
C SER A 33 5.19 -8.01 7.31
N SER A 34 5.10 -7.28 6.19
CA SER A 34 5.94 -6.08 5.95
C SER A 34 5.63 -4.95 6.93
N GLY A 35 6.56 -4.59 7.82
CA GLY A 35 6.39 -3.45 8.74
C GLY A 35 6.14 -2.13 7.99
N ILE A 36 5.29 -1.24 8.55
CA ILE A 36 4.92 0.05 7.92
C ILE A 36 6.09 1.05 7.95
N PHE A 37 7.01 0.89 8.90
CA PHE A 37 8.22 1.70 9.05
C PHE A 37 9.36 0.80 9.52
N SER A 38 10.34 0.56 8.65
CA SER A 38 11.66 0.14 9.11
C SER A 38 12.52 1.39 9.15
N VAL A 39 13.01 1.75 10.34
CA VAL A 39 14.02 2.80 10.56
C VAL A 39 15.38 2.39 9.94
N ARG A 40 15.50 1.14 9.46
CA ARG A 40 16.72 0.65 8.81
C ARG A 40 16.63 0.76 7.29
N PRO A 41 17.66 1.32 6.63
CA PRO A 41 17.79 1.29 5.18
C PRO A 41 18.25 -0.12 4.81
N ASN A 42 17.33 -1.06 4.62
CA ASN A 42 17.50 -2.11 3.61
C ASN A 42 16.34 -3.10 3.63
N ARG A 43 15.79 -3.28 2.42
CA ARG A 43 15.03 -4.44 1.93
C ARG A 43 14.03 -5.05 2.90
N LEU A 44 12.77 -4.69 2.70
CA LEU A 44 11.67 -5.63 2.92
C LEU A 44 12.00 -6.89 2.10
N GLN A 45 12.57 -7.91 2.74
CA GLN A 45 12.74 -9.20 2.10
C GLN A 45 11.41 -9.96 2.21
N PRO A 46 10.83 -10.42 1.09
CA PRO A 46 9.74 -11.37 1.13
C PRO A 46 10.17 -12.62 1.91
N ASN A 47 9.25 -13.21 2.68
CA ASN A 47 9.49 -14.54 3.25
C ASN A 47 9.52 -15.64 2.15
N ASP A 48 9.03 -15.32 0.95
CA ASP A 48 9.04 -16.22 -0.22
C ASP A 48 9.37 -15.44 -1.51
N PRO A 49 10.48 -15.72 -2.20
CA PRO A 49 10.82 -15.14 -3.50
C PRO A 49 9.77 -15.38 -4.59
N GLN A 50 8.95 -16.44 -4.51
CA GLN A 50 7.86 -16.66 -5.46
C GLN A 50 6.67 -15.71 -5.25
N GLU A 51 6.54 -15.07 -4.08
CA GLU A 51 5.50 -14.07 -3.82
C GLU A 51 5.75 -12.74 -4.58
N MET A 52 6.94 -12.53 -5.16
CA MET A 52 7.38 -11.30 -5.87
C MET A 52 6.79 -11.05 -7.28
N ARG A 53 5.74 -11.73 -7.74
CA ARG A 53 5.16 -11.43 -9.07
C ARG A 53 4.20 -10.22 -9.13
N ALA A 54 4.46 -9.16 -8.36
CA ALA A 54 3.71 -7.92 -8.49
C ALA A 54 4.54 -7.09 -9.45
N THR A 55 4.00 -6.76 -10.62
CA THR A 55 4.75 -6.14 -11.73
C THR A 55 5.44 -4.83 -11.32
N PHE A 56 4.90 -4.14 -10.30
CA PHE A 56 5.46 -2.89 -9.77
C PHE A 56 5.33 -2.76 -8.23
N ASP A 57 6.41 -2.32 -7.56
CA ASP A 57 6.45 -2.12 -6.10
C ASP A 57 5.90 -0.74 -5.70
N TRP A 58 4.60 -0.70 -5.41
CA TRP A 58 3.89 0.50 -4.96
C TRP A 58 4.40 1.07 -3.62
N ILE A 59 5.01 0.25 -2.76
CA ILE A 59 5.54 0.70 -1.47
C ILE A 59 6.83 1.49 -1.69
N VAL A 60 7.70 1.00 -2.58
CA VAL A 60 8.93 1.70 -2.99
C VAL A 60 8.59 2.96 -3.77
N PHE A 61 7.71 2.87 -4.76
CA PHE A 61 7.29 4.05 -5.53
C PHE A 61 6.66 5.13 -4.65
N SER A 62 5.90 4.75 -3.63
CA SER A 62 5.37 5.72 -2.67
C SER A 62 6.45 6.48 -1.92
N ALA A 63 7.60 5.86 -1.64
CA ALA A 63 8.73 6.49 -0.98
C ALA A 63 9.44 7.49 -1.91
N GLU A 64 9.57 7.16 -3.19
CA GLU A 64 10.17 8.02 -4.21
C GLU A 64 9.35 9.30 -4.42
N VAL A 65 8.03 9.16 -4.60
CA VAL A 65 7.15 10.29 -4.95
C VAL A 65 6.80 11.16 -3.75
N LEU A 66 6.55 10.54 -2.59
CA LEU A 66 6.04 11.25 -1.42
C LEU A 66 7.12 11.53 -0.37
N GLY A 67 8.28 10.88 -0.45
CA GLY A 67 9.31 10.87 0.59
C GLY A 67 9.04 9.80 1.65
N VAL A 68 10.10 9.10 2.08
CA VAL A 68 10.05 7.94 2.99
C VAL A 68 9.28 8.23 4.29
N GLY A 69 9.55 9.36 4.92
CA GLY A 69 8.97 9.75 6.21
C GLY A 69 7.80 10.72 6.13
N SER A 70 7.26 11.02 4.94
CA SER A 70 6.27 12.09 4.83
C SER A 70 4.93 11.71 5.47
N PRO A 71 4.26 12.63 6.20
CA PRO A 71 2.98 12.35 6.84
C PRO A 71 1.89 11.85 5.89
N GLU A 72 1.95 12.26 4.62
CA GLU A 72 1.07 11.81 3.54
C GLU A 72 1.29 10.33 3.23
N ARG A 73 2.55 9.90 3.11
CA ARG A 73 2.92 8.48 2.93
C ARG A 73 2.54 7.64 4.14
N ILE A 74 2.81 8.11 5.36
CA ILE A 74 2.44 7.38 6.60
C ILE A 74 0.93 7.13 6.63
N ALA A 75 0.13 8.18 6.38
CA ALA A 75 -1.32 8.07 6.37
C ALA A 75 -1.80 7.07 5.31
N LEU A 76 -1.23 7.13 4.10
CA LEU A 76 -1.59 6.23 3.01
C LEU A 76 -1.28 4.75 3.33
N LEU A 77 -0.06 4.45 3.79
CA LEU A 77 0.36 3.08 4.10
C LEU A 77 -0.40 2.51 5.31
N THR A 78 -0.66 3.33 6.33
CA THR A 78 -1.48 2.95 7.48
C THR A 78 -2.90 2.59 7.03
N TRP A 79 -3.51 3.41 6.16
CA TRP A 79 -4.83 3.11 5.60
C TRP A 79 -4.84 1.80 4.79
N ALA A 80 -3.84 1.62 3.92
CA ALA A 80 -3.77 0.46 3.03
C ALA A 80 -3.64 -0.85 3.84
N ARG A 81 -2.80 -0.85 4.88
CA ARG A 81 -2.67 -1.99 5.79
C ARG A 81 -3.96 -2.29 6.56
N ALA A 82 -4.61 -1.26 7.11
CA ALA A 82 -5.87 -1.45 7.84
C ALA A 82 -6.97 -2.06 6.93
N LYS A 83 -7.02 -1.63 5.66
CA LYS A 83 -7.92 -2.20 4.65
C LYS A 83 -7.54 -3.64 4.27
N ALA A 84 -6.26 -3.92 4.04
CA ALA A 84 -5.74 -5.25 3.77
C ALA A 84 -6.12 -6.23 4.89
N ARG A 85 -5.83 -5.88 6.15
CA ARG A 85 -6.21 -6.67 7.33
C ARG A 85 -7.71 -6.95 7.38
N ARG A 86 -8.56 -5.94 7.15
CA ARG A 86 -10.02 -6.12 7.11
C ARG A 86 -10.45 -7.10 6.02
N ARG A 87 -9.82 -7.07 4.84
CA ARG A 87 -10.11 -7.99 3.74
C ARG A 87 -9.64 -9.41 4.05
N ILE A 88 -8.42 -9.59 4.56
CA ILE A 88 -7.87 -10.90 4.97
C ILE A 88 -8.78 -11.58 6.01
N ARG A 89 -9.17 -10.85 7.07
CA ARG A 89 -10.08 -11.36 8.12
C ARG A 89 -11.43 -11.82 7.57
N ARG A 90 -11.94 -11.15 6.53
CA ARG A 90 -13.22 -11.50 5.90
C ARG A 90 -13.10 -12.67 4.93
N HIS A 91 -11.93 -12.88 4.34
CA HIS A 91 -11.72 -13.88 3.31
C HIS A 91 -11.66 -15.30 3.90
N ARG A 92 -12.64 -16.16 3.56
CA ARG A 92 -12.81 -17.49 4.17
C ARG A 92 -11.54 -18.34 4.16
N ARG A 93 -10.79 -18.35 3.05
CA ARG A 93 -9.56 -19.15 2.89
C ARG A 93 -8.32 -18.57 3.59
N LEU A 94 -8.37 -17.31 4.01
CA LEU A 94 -7.23 -16.60 4.60
C LEU A 94 -7.46 -16.24 6.08
N ARG A 95 -8.61 -16.65 6.65
CA ARG A 95 -8.89 -16.54 8.09
C ARG A 95 -7.86 -17.25 8.97
N LEU A 96 -7.14 -18.23 8.41
CA LEU A 96 -6.08 -18.96 9.08
C LEU A 96 -4.82 -18.10 9.31
N LEU A 97 -4.65 -17.00 8.57
CA LEU A 97 -3.69 -15.94 8.88
C LEU A 97 -4.24 -15.14 10.09
N ARG A 98 -4.23 -15.77 11.27
CA ARG A 98 -4.89 -15.30 12.49
C ARG A 98 -4.32 -13.97 13.01
N GLU A 99 -3.07 -13.65 12.68
CA GLU A 99 -2.39 -12.46 13.17
C GLU A 99 -1.78 -11.67 12.02
N VAL A 100 -2.54 -10.70 11.51
CA VAL A 100 -2.00 -9.61 10.68
C VAL A 100 -1.70 -8.45 11.64
N PRO A 101 -0.42 -8.16 11.95
CA PRO A 101 -0.05 -7.12 12.91
C PRO A 101 -0.45 -5.72 12.44
N GLY A 102 -0.65 -4.78 13.38
CA GLY A 102 -1.00 -3.37 13.13
C GLY A 102 -2.46 -3.01 13.50
N GLY A 103 -2.73 -1.75 13.87
CA GLY A 103 -4.02 -1.25 14.38
C GLY A 103 -5.05 -0.83 13.33
N THR A 104 -6.17 -0.26 13.78
CA THR A 104 -7.12 0.43 12.89
C THR A 104 -6.63 1.86 12.60
N VAL A 105 -7.19 2.49 11.56
CA VAL A 105 -6.90 3.91 11.29
C VAL A 105 -7.36 4.80 12.46
N THR A 106 -8.43 4.42 13.16
CA THR A 106 -8.90 5.16 14.34
C THR A 106 -7.88 5.08 15.48
N ASP A 107 -7.34 3.89 15.74
CA ASP A 107 -6.31 3.71 16.78
C ASP A 107 -5.07 4.54 16.46
N PHE A 108 -4.61 4.50 15.20
CA PHE A 108 -3.50 5.33 14.74
C PHE A 108 -3.79 6.83 14.93
N CYS A 109 -4.97 7.29 14.52
CA CYS A 109 -5.37 8.69 14.66
C CYS A 109 -5.37 9.14 16.13
N ALA A 110 -5.84 8.28 17.04
CA ALA A 110 -5.82 8.55 18.48
C ALA A 110 -4.38 8.58 19.03
N GLU A 111 -3.55 7.61 18.65
CA GLU A 111 -2.15 7.49 19.08
C GLU A 111 -1.31 8.71 18.66
N VAL A 112 -1.47 9.18 17.42
CA VAL A 112 -0.68 10.31 16.90
C VAL A 112 -1.35 11.67 17.05
N GLY A 113 -2.51 11.74 17.73
CA GLY A 113 -3.26 13.00 17.92
C GLY A 113 -3.77 13.65 16.63
N VAL A 114 -4.05 12.87 15.58
CA VAL A 114 -4.52 13.38 14.28
C VAL A 114 -6.02 13.16 14.12
N GLN A 115 -6.76 14.21 13.78
CA GLN A 115 -8.18 14.06 13.45
C GLN A 115 -8.40 13.19 12.21
N ARG A 116 -9.43 12.34 12.25
CA ARG A 116 -9.76 11.43 11.15
C ARG A 116 -9.94 12.14 9.80
N ARG A 117 -10.56 13.31 9.80
CA ARG A 117 -10.75 14.14 8.59
C ARG A 117 -9.41 14.57 7.98
N THR A 118 -8.44 14.94 8.81
CA THR A 118 -7.09 15.32 8.37
C THR A 118 -6.34 14.12 7.80
N PHE A 119 -6.46 12.96 8.45
CA PHE A 119 -5.91 11.71 7.94
C PHE A 119 -6.46 11.38 6.55
N ASP A 120 -7.78 11.40 6.37
CA ASP A 120 -8.41 11.03 5.08
C ASP A 120 -8.05 12.04 3.96
N ARG A 121 -7.88 13.32 4.28
CA ARG A 121 -7.35 14.34 3.33
C ARG A 121 -5.91 14.03 2.92
N ARG A 122 -5.02 13.76 3.87
CA ARG A 122 -3.62 13.40 3.60
C ARG A 122 -3.53 12.16 2.71
N ARG A 123 -4.30 11.12 3.05
CA ARG A 123 -4.44 9.90 2.26
C ARG A 123 -4.90 10.19 0.82
N LYS A 124 -5.97 10.97 0.65
CA LYS A 124 -6.50 11.31 -0.69
C LYS A 124 -5.47 12.09 -1.52
N ARG A 125 -4.78 13.06 -0.91
CA ARG A 125 -3.73 13.84 -1.58
C ARG A 125 -2.55 12.96 -1.99
N ALA A 126 -2.13 12.05 -1.12
CA ALA A 126 -1.08 11.07 -1.41
C ALA A 126 -1.44 10.20 -2.63
N CYS A 127 -2.67 9.67 -2.67
CA CYS A 127 -3.14 8.86 -3.79
C CYS A 127 -3.16 9.62 -5.11
N LEU A 128 -3.64 10.87 -5.10
CA LEU A 128 -3.65 11.71 -6.30
C LEU A 128 -2.24 11.96 -6.82
N ARG A 129 -1.31 12.35 -5.95
CA ARG A 129 0.09 12.57 -6.33
C ARG A 129 0.75 11.33 -6.92
N LEU A 130 0.45 10.14 -6.39
CA LEU A 130 0.97 8.89 -6.92
C LEU A 130 0.37 8.55 -8.29
N ALA A 131 -0.93 8.78 -8.46
CA ALA A 131 -1.60 8.60 -9.75
C ALA A 131 -1.00 9.54 -10.80
N ASP A 132 -0.83 10.82 -10.47
CA ASP A 132 -0.24 11.82 -11.35
C ASP A 132 1.20 11.44 -11.73
N ALA A 133 2.01 11.05 -10.75
CA ALA A 133 3.40 10.62 -10.99
C ALA A 133 3.48 9.36 -11.87
N TRP A 134 2.59 8.39 -11.65
CA TRP A 134 2.49 7.19 -12.50
C TRP A 134 2.12 7.56 -13.93
N ASN A 135 1.08 8.38 -14.09
CA ASN A 135 0.58 8.78 -15.40
C ASN A 135 1.66 9.54 -16.17
N ALA A 136 2.36 10.48 -15.52
CA ALA A 136 3.48 11.20 -16.12
C ALA A 136 4.60 10.25 -16.60
N LYS A 137 4.92 9.22 -15.79
CA LYS A 137 5.92 8.20 -16.14
C LYS A 137 5.50 7.35 -17.34
N VAL A 138 4.21 7.02 -17.46
CA VAL A 138 3.68 6.19 -18.56
C VAL A 138 3.49 7.01 -19.84
N THR A 139 3.11 8.28 -19.74
CA THR A 139 2.98 9.18 -20.90
C THR A 139 4.33 9.66 -21.43
N GLY A 140 5.35 9.75 -20.56
CA GLY A 140 6.72 10.15 -20.91
C GLY A 140 7.61 8.98 -21.36
N LYS A 141 7.19 8.23 -22.39
CA LYS A 141 8.12 7.29 -23.06
C LYS A 141 9.32 8.07 -23.64
N PRO A 142 10.54 7.53 -23.54
CA PRO A 142 11.76 8.16 -24.02
C PRO A 142 11.76 8.23 -25.55
N GLU A 143 12.23 9.35 -26.10
CA GLU A 143 12.91 9.35 -27.40
C GLU A 143 14.28 8.70 -27.26
#